data_AF-G1Q163-F1
#
_entry.id   AF-G1Q163-F1
#
_cell.length_a   1.000
_cell.length_b   1.000
_cell.length_c   1.000
_cell.angle_alpha   90.00
_cell.angle_beta   90.00
_cell.angle_gamma   90.00
#
_symmetry.space_group_name_H-M   'P 1'
#
loop_
_entity.id
_entity.type
_entity.pdbx_description
1 polymer ?
#
loop_
_entity_poly.entity_id
_entity_poly.type
_entity_poly.pdbx_seq_one_letter_code
_entity_poly.pdbx_strand_id
1 'polypeptide(L)'
;MEECACLCGVGSSRGCRCRQEPQGPSEKAAAQGKPAPAEKPLEADGPPPHCSLLDLPVELLVDILASLPGTELPSLAQVCTKFRRILHMDSIWRRRCREEFGFCENLQNLETVGVSYREVYAKLLHPCRHMGLWQEDTEGYRTLLYVAVDGLGITGWTYRPRPHTHVDGPMPFKPAFRMRLTERTSAAVECVEGSHLQIRKNRFSTRCNNTDHLRDFPTQLREEWGTVLMWEDSPGDDCLTYRRLYLPPSHPDDLIRPGLFQGRYHRSGLMIAMLSFHGKYARLTGITGILFQTLQIHLMRRIEMRGGEIFWDNNELSRVVQEMDVQVLQEELQQQEDGTEESEGHGGQSPAQTSVGESGAAASEEQPVPFVLPAGVRSMDQNYPRTCRMCFYGVTLSIAHPLPPYWHCPGVFVLFDENHFGFIFLKEEQFFLFSRVQNTFQNAQAPSPQAFLEMLSNIQ
;
A
#
# COMPACT_ATOMS: atom_id res chain seq x y z
N MET A 1 8.46 -33.55 -61.60
CA MET A 1 7.00 -33.38 -61.61
C MET A 1 6.75 -32.08 -60.84
N GLU A 2 7.17 -30.96 -61.44
CA GLU A 2 6.32 -30.02 -62.22
C GLU A 2 5.26 -29.38 -61.32
N GLU A 3 5.51 -28.18 -60.81
CA GLU A 3 5.17 -26.86 -61.39
C GLU A 3 3.67 -26.52 -61.30
N CYS A 4 3.33 -25.49 -60.52
CA CYS A 4 2.86 -24.22 -61.09
C CYS A 4 2.59 -23.18 -59.99
N ALA A 5 3.23 -22.03 -60.15
CA ALA A 5 3.04 -20.79 -59.42
C ALA A 5 1.80 -20.02 -59.91
N CYS A 6 1.34 -19.04 -59.12
CA CYS A 6 1.15 -17.67 -59.63
C CYS A 6 1.02 -16.64 -58.49
N LEU A 7 1.71 -15.53 -58.72
CA LEU A 7 1.87 -14.32 -57.92
C LEU A 7 0.96 -13.19 -58.44
N CYS A 8 0.90 -12.11 -57.64
CA CYS A 8 0.51 -10.72 -57.94
C CYS A 8 -1.00 -10.38 -57.79
N GLY A 9 -1.41 -9.25 -57.19
CA GLY A 9 -0.63 -8.06 -56.80
C GLY A 9 -1.43 -7.03 -55.97
N VAL A 10 -0.70 -5.99 -55.58
CA VAL A 10 -1.01 -4.85 -54.71
C VAL A 10 -1.91 -3.82 -55.40
N GLY A 11 -2.79 -3.12 -54.66
CA GLY A 11 -3.48 -1.92 -55.17
C GLY A 11 -4.45 -1.25 -54.19
N SER A 12 -4.34 0.08 -54.06
CA SER A 12 -4.90 0.95 -53.02
C SER A 12 -6.11 1.77 -53.50
N SER A 13 -7.04 2.05 -52.57
CA SER A 13 -7.88 3.25 -52.35
C SER A 13 -8.84 3.86 -53.42
N ARG A 14 -9.94 4.43 -52.87
CA ARG A 14 -11.02 5.29 -53.46
C ARG A 14 -12.10 4.50 -54.23
N GLY A 15 -13.41 4.74 -54.13
CA GLY A 15 -14.25 5.74 -53.47
C GLY A 15 -15.62 5.73 -54.16
N CYS A 16 -16.67 6.12 -53.44
CA CYS A 16 -17.94 6.68 -53.92
C CYS A 16 -19.11 5.78 -54.40
N ARG A 17 -20.19 5.91 -53.60
CA ARG A 17 -21.59 6.26 -53.92
C ARG A 17 -22.59 5.24 -54.47
N CYS A 18 -23.63 5.06 -53.63
CA CYS A 18 -24.99 4.61 -53.90
C CYS A 18 -25.68 5.34 -55.07
N ARG A 19 -26.58 4.64 -55.79
CA ARG A 19 -28.05 4.92 -55.78
C ARG A 19 -28.84 4.03 -56.78
N GLN A 20 -30.05 3.66 -56.31
CA GLN A 20 -31.34 3.56 -57.03
C GLN A 20 -31.77 2.25 -57.73
N GLU A 21 -32.72 1.57 -57.07
CA GLU A 21 -33.97 0.98 -57.62
C GLU A 21 -34.87 2.05 -58.31
N PRO A 22 -36.07 1.74 -58.88
CA PRO A 22 -36.71 0.47 -59.33
C PRO A 22 -37.40 0.61 -60.73
N GLN A 23 -37.96 -0.47 -61.30
CA GLN A 23 -39.26 -0.48 -62.03
C GLN A 23 -39.62 -1.87 -62.62
N GLY A 24 -40.81 -2.40 -62.29
CA GLY A 24 -41.55 -3.41 -63.09
C GLY A 24 -42.26 -2.76 -64.29
N PRO A 25 -43.24 -3.38 -65.02
CA PRO A 25 -44.25 -4.32 -64.48
C PRO A 25 -44.85 -5.41 -65.44
N SER A 26 -45.62 -6.33 -64.83
CA SER A 26 -46.91 -6.95 -65.25
C SER A 26 -47.05 -7.79 -66.54
N GLU A 27 -47.56 -9.03 -66.37
CA GLU A 27 -48.64 -9.55 -67.22
C GLU A 27 -49.59 -10.51 -66.48
N LYS A 28 -50.82 -10.62 -66.97
CA LYS A 28 -52.09 -10.97 -66.31
C LYS A 28 -52.52 -12.44 -66.51
N ALA A 29 -53.33 -12.97 -65.58
CA ALA A 29 -54.57 -13.71 -65.91
C ALA A 29 -55.50 -13.86 -64.67
N ALA A 30 -56.79 -13.58 -64.88
CA ALA A 30 -57.94 -13.76 -63.95
C ALA A 30 -58.60 -15.16 -64.20
N ALA A 31 -59.56 -15.73 -63.46
CA ALA A 31 -60.58 -15.23 -62.53
C ALA A 31 -61.25 -16.37 -61.72
N GLN A 32 -61.72 -16.03 -60.51
CA GLN A 32 -62.94 -16.45 -59.76
C GLN A 32 -63.23 -17.88 -59.25
N GLY A 33 -63.51 -17.95 -57.93
CA GLY A 33 -64.36 -18.96 -57.26
C GLY A 33 -64.24 -18.98 -55.72
N LYS A 34 -65.18 -18.35 -54.98
CA LYS A 34 -65.41 -18.45 -53.51
C LYS A 34 -66.05 -19.82 -53.14
N PRO A 35 -66.20 -20.26 -51.86
CA PRO A 35 -65.95 -19.60 -50.57
C PRO A 35 -65.12 -20.42 -49.54
N ALA A 36 -64.80 -19.76 -48.42
CA ALA A 36 -64.08 -20.30 -47.26
C ALA A 36 -64.77 -21.49 -46.57
N PRO A 37 -63.97 -22.30 -45.84
CA PRO A 37 -64.41 -22.77 -44.53
C PRO A 37 -63.36 -22.59 -43.43
N ALA A 38 -63.87 -22.10 -42.30
CA ALA A 38 -63.42 -22.32 -40.92
C ALA A 38 -61.95 -22.04 -40.57
N GLU A 39 -61.77 -20.98 -39.79
CA GLU A 39 -60.63 -20.74 -38.92
C GLU A 39 -60.27 -22.03 -38.16
N LYS A 40 -59.12 -22.63 -38.49
CA LYS A 40 -58.43 -23.53 -37.57
C LYS A 40 -57.72 -22.64 -36.54
N PRO A 41 -57.82 -22.95 -35.23
CA PRO A 41 -56.96 -22.30 -34.25
C PRO A 41 -55.50 -22.55 -34.64
N LEU A 42 -54.74 -21.48 -34.73
CA LEU A 42 -53.28 -21.52 -34.69
C LEU A 42 -52.90 -22.25 -33.39
N GLU A 43 -52.48 -23.51 -33.49
CA GLU A 43 -51.64 -24.08 -32.46
C GLU A 43 -50.37 -23.23 -32.42
N ALA A 44 -50.26 -22.43 -31.36
CA ALA A 44 -49.04 -21.75 -31.01
C ALA A 44 -48.03 -22.82 -30.59
N ASP A 45 -47.21 -23.26 -31.53
CA ASP A 45 -46.06 -24.12 -31.26
C ASP A 45 -45.05 -23.37 -30.38
N GLY A 46 -44.95 -23.82 -29.13
CA GLY A 46 -43.75 -23.78 -28.31
C GLY A 46 -43.58 -22.60 -27.34
N PRO A 47 -43.20 -22.83 -26.07
CA PRO A 47 -42.63 -21.79 -25.23
C PRO A 47 -41.33 -21.25 -25.87
N PRO A 48 -40.95 -19.98 -25.65
CA PRO A 48 -39.74 -19.40 -26.23
C PRO A 48 -38.53 -20.28 -25.89
N PRO A 49 -37.58 -20.49 -26.81
CA PRO A 49 -36.42 -21.35 -26.54
C PRO A 49 -35.71 -20.84 -25.30
N HIS A 50 -35.68 -21.66 -24.25
CA HIS A 50 -34.95 -21.38 -23.04
C HIS A 50 -33.47 -21.23 -23.41
N CYS A 51 -32.98 -20.00 -23.47
CA CYS A 51 -31.58 -19.74 -23.74
C CYS A 51 -30.78 -20.15 -22.50
N SER A 52 -30.11 -21.31 -22.55
CA SER A 52 -29.19 -21.73 -21.50
C SER A 52 -27.89 -20.94 -21.62
N LEU A 53 -27.21 -20.69 -20.50
CA LEU A 53 -25.86 -20.12 -20.50
C LEU A 53 -24.91 -20.95 -21.39
N LEU A 54 -25.12 -22.27 -21.45
CA LEU A 54 -24.32 -23.17 -22.27
C LEU A 54 -24.56 -23.02 -23.78
N ASP A 55 -25.62 -22.34 -24.21
CA ASP A 55 -25.93 -22.12 -25.62
C ASP A 55 -25.22 -20.87 -26.18
N LEU A 56 -24.58 -20.08 -25.30
CA LEU A 56 -23.82 -18.92 -25.72
C LEU A 56 -22.57 -19.31 -26.56
N PRO A 57 -22.18 -18.43 -27.51
CA PRO A 57 -20.89 -18.46 -28.19
C PRO A 57 -19.72 -18.53 -27.21
N VAL A 58 -18.64 -19.20 -27.62
CA VAL A 58 -17.48 -19.43 -26.75
C VAL A 58 -16.80 -18.12 -26.37
N GLU A 59 -16.82 -17.11 -27.25
CA GLU A 59 -16.25 -15.80 -27.03
C GLU A 59 -16.97 -15.06 -25.89
N LEU A 60 -18.30 -15.11 -25.88
CA LEU A 60 -19.11 -14.52 -24.80
C LEU A 60 -18.91 -15.28 -23.49
N LEU A 61 -18.80 -16.61 -23.54
CA LEU A 61 -18.49 -17.41 -22.36
C LEU A 61 -17.10 -17.10 -21.80
N VAL A 62 -16.10 -16.92 -22.66
CA VAL A 62 -14.74 -16.52 -22.26
C VAL A 62 -14.79 -15.16 -21.57
N ASP A 63 -15.49 -14.17 -22.13
CA ASP A 63 -15.58 -12.86 -21.50
C ASP A 63 -16.34 -12.87 -20.17
N ILE A 64 -17.45 -13.61 -20.08
CA ILE A 64 -18.21 -13.79 -18.83
C ILE A 64 -17.32 -14.45 -17.77
N LEU A 65 -16.70 -15.60 -18.09
CA LEU A 65 -15.85 -16.33 -17.15
C LEU A 65 -14.61 -15.51 -16.76
N ALA A 66 -14.03 -14.79 -17.73
CA ALA A 66 -12.90 -13.92 -17.48
C ALA A 66 -13.27 -12.62 -16.77
N SER A 67 -14.52 -12.38 -16.39
CA SER A 67 -14.93 -11.27 -15.51
C SER A 67 -15.11 -11.68 -14.05
N LEU A 68 -15.17 -12.98 -13.78
CA LEU A 68 -15.34 -13.54 -12.43
C LEU A 68 -14.02 -13.56 -11.66
N PRO A 69 -14.05 -13.60 -10.32
CA PRO A 69 -12.86 -13.85 -9.52
C PRO A 69 -12.21 -15.19 -9.89
N GLY A 70 -10.89 -15.22 -10.02
CA GLY A 70 -10.13 -16.42 -10.36
C GLY A 70 -10.30 -17.56 -9.35
N THR A 71 -10.71 -17.26 -8.12
CA THR A 71 -11.06 -18.20 -7.05
C THR A 71 -12.34 -18.99 -7.32
N GLU A 72 -13.26 -18.48 -8.14
CA GLU A 72 -14.53 -19.13 -8.48
C GLU A 72 -14.43 -20.03 -9.72
N LEU A 73 -13.43 -19.78 -10.57
CA LEU A 73 -13.22 -20.53 -11.80
C LEU A 73 -13.01 -22.05 -11.59
N PRO A 74 -12.28 -22.53 -10.56
CA PRO A 74 -12.16 -23.97 -10.30
C PRO A 74 -13.50 -24.66 -10.01
N SER A 75 -14.45 -23.96 -9.39
CA SER A 75 -15.80 -24.49 -9.14
C SER A 75 -16.59 -24.59 -10.46
N LEU A 76 -16.50 -23.57 -11.31
CA LEU A 76 -17.14 -23.58 -12.64
C LEU A 76 -16.57 -24.64 -13.57
N ALA A 77 -15.27 -24.94 -13.46
CA ALA A 77 -14.63 -26.02 -14.21
C ALA A 77 -15.19 -27.41 -13.87
N GLN A 78 -15.84 -27.57 -12.70
CA GLN A 78 -16.44 -28.83 -12.26
C GLN A 78 -17.90 -28.98 -12.71
N VAL A 79 -18.55 -27.90 -13.16
CA VAL A 79 -19.97 -27.90 -13.54
C VAL A 79 -20.22 -28.70 -14.82
N CYS A 80 -19.41 -28.51 -15.85
CA CYS A 80 -19.57 -29.23 -17.12
C CYS A 80 -18.28 -29.31 -17.95
N THR A 81 -18.27 -30.21 -18.93
CA THR A 81 -17.13 -30.40 -19.85
C THR A 81 -16.85 -29.17 -20.71
N LYS A 82 -17.89 -28.40 -21.09
CA LYS A 82 -17.75 -27.16 -21.88
C LYS A 82 -16.97 -26.11 -21.09
N PHE A 83 -17.36 -25.83 -19.84
CA PHE A 83 -16.62 -24.89 -18.98
C PHE A 83 -15.22 -25.38 -18.64
N ARG A 84 -15.02 -26.68 -18.39
CA ARG A 84 -13.68 -27.24 -18.18
C ARG A 84 -12.73 -26.98 -19.35
N ARG A 85 -13.22 -27.10 -20.59
CA ARG A 85 -12.43 -26.83 -21.80
C ARG A 85 -12.14 -25.34 -21.96
N ILE A 86 -13.14 -24.48 -21.75
CA ILE A 86 -12.99 -23.02 -21.86
C ILE A 86 -12.01 -22.50 -20.80
N LEU A 87 -12.11 -22.97 -19.57
CA LEU A 87 -11.21 -22.57 -18.46
C LEU A 87 -9.78 -23.13 -18.58
N HIS A 88 -9.48 -23.92 -19.61
CA HIS A 88 -8.11 -24.28 -19.97
C HIS A 88 -7.46 -23.18 -20.85
N MET A 89 -8.23 -22.21 -21.35
CA MET A 89 -7.69 -21.11 -22.16
C MET A 89 -6.90 -20.14 -21.29
N ASP A 90 -5.64 -19.92 -21.66
CA ASP A 90 -4.72 -19.07 -20.90
C ASP A 90 -5.07 -17.58 -20.95
N SER A 91 -5.85 -17.14 -21.94
CA SER A 91 -6.34 -15.76 -22.05
C SER A 91 -7.20 -15.35 -20.84
N ILE A 92 -7.99 -16.28 -20.29
CA ILE A 92 -8.81 -16.05 -19.09
C ILE A 92 -7.90 -15.80 -17.89
N TRP A 93 -6.95 -16.71 -17.65
CA TRP A 93 -6.02 -16.63 -16.53
C TRP A 93 -5.07 -15.45 -16.65
N ARG A 94 -4.64 -15.09 -17.86
CA ARG A 94 -3.86 -13.87 -18.13
C ARG A 94 -4.61 -12.62 -17.68
N ARG A 95 -5.91 -12.53 -17.98
CA ARG A 95 -6.76 -11.41 -17.51
C ARG A 95 -6.86 -11.40 -15.99
N ARG A 96 -7.10 -12.56 -15.35
CA ARG A 96 -7.16 -12.67 -13.87
C ARG A 96 -5.85 -12.29 -13.20
N CYS A 97 -4.71 -12.80 -13.68
CA CYS A 97 -3.38 -12.45 -13.15
C CYS A 97 -3.11 -10.94 -13.23
N ARG A 98 -3.54 -10.29 -14.31
CA ARG A 98 -3.40 -8.84 -14.48
C ARG A 98 -4.32 -8.05 -13.54
N GLU A 99 -5.61 -8.38 -13.53
CA GLU A 99 -6.61 -7.61 -12.79
C GLU A 99 -6.51 -7.80 -11.28
N GLU A 100 -6.19 -9.01 -10.81
CA GLU A 100 -6.14 -9.31 -9.37
C GLU A 100 -4.75 -9.05 -8.75
N PHE A 101 -3.67 -9.17 -9.52
CA PHE A 101 -2.30 -9.14 -8.99
C PHE A 101 -1.37 -8.16 -9.72
N GLY A 102 -1.84 -7.46 -10.76
CA GLY A 102 -0.98 -6.58 -11.57
C GLY A 102 0.08 -7.32 -12.38
N PHE A 103 -0.02 -8.65 -12.51
CA PHE A 103 0.97 -9.47 -13.21
C PHE A 103 0.85 -9.27 -14.72
N CYS A 104 1.84 -8.60 -15.33
CA CYS A 104 1.83 -8.18 -16.72
C CYS A 104 3.10 -8.65 -17.46
N GLU A 105 3.18 -9.96 -17.69
CA GLU A 105 4.27 -10.56 -18.48
C GLU A 105 3.90 -10.80 -19.95
N ASN A 106 4.93 -10.87 -20.79
CA ASN A 106 4.79 -11.19 -22.22
C ASN A 106 4.69 -12.71 -22.41
N LEU A 107 3.87 -13.14 -23.38
CA LEU A 107 3.65 -14.57 -23.67
C LEU A 107 4.97 -15.31 -23.97
N GLN A 108 5.87 -14.65 -24.71
CA GLN A 108 7.19 -15.18 -25.08
C GLN A 108 8.07 -15.53 -23.87
N ASN A 109 7.96 -14.76 -22.77
CA ASN A 109 8.71 -15.04 -21.55
C ASN A 109 8.18 -16.31 -20.87
N LEU A 110 6.86 -16.52 -20.86
CA LEU A 110 6.24 -17.72 -20.29
C LEU A 110 6.47 -18.95 -21.17
N GLU A 111 6.42 -18.80 -22.50
CA GLU A 111 6.73 -19.86 -23.46
C GLU A 111 8.17 -20.37 -23.31
N THR A 112 9.13 -19.46 -23.08
CA THR A 112 10.54 -19.80 -22.84
C THR A 112 10.74 -20.62 -21.57
N VAL A 113 9.91 -20.40 -20.54
CA VAL A 113 9.98 -21.12 -19.25
C VAL A 113 9.02 -22.33 -19.23
N GLY A 114 8.19 -22.51 -20.26
CA GLY A 114 7.24 -23.62 -20.36
C GLY A 114 6.10 -23.57 -19.33
N VAL A 115 5.69 -22.38 -18.88
CA VAL A 115 4.68 -22.21 -17.81
C VAL A 115 3.43 -21.52 -18.36
N SER A 116 2.24 -21.97 -17.95
CA SER A 116 0.95 -21.33 -18.31
C SER A 116 0.51 -20.26 -17.30
N TYR A 117 -0.28 -19.27 -17.70
CA TYR A 117 -0.87 -18.28 -16.78
C TYR A 117 -1.76 -18.96 -15.73
N ARG A 118 -2.44 -20.04 -16.09
CA ARG A 118 -3.20 -20.86 -15.14
C ARG A 118 -2.32 -21.39 -14.01
N GLU A 119 -1.11 -21.86 -14.34
CA GLU A 119 -0.15 -22.33 -13.34
C GLU A 119 0.44 -21.19 -12.53
N VAL A 120 0.74 -20.05 -13.16
CA VAL A 120 1.16 -18.83 -12.46
C VAL A 120 0.12 -18.42 -11.41
N TYR A 121 -1.15 -18.38 -11.79
CA TYR A 121 -2.24 -18.07 -10.88
C TYR A 121 -2.31 -19.08 -9.73
N ALA A 122 -2.42 -20.38 -10.05
CA ALA A 122 -2.72 -21.41 -9.07
C ALA A 122 -1.54 -21.76 -8.15
N LYS A 123 -0.30 -21.71 -8.66
CA LYS A 123 0.90 -22.19 -7.96
C LYS A 123 1.75 -21.08 -7.37
N LEU A 124 1.63 -19.83 -7.85
CA LEU A 124 2.45 -18.71 -7.38
C LEU A 124 1.59 -17.59 -6.79
N LEU A 125 0.72 -16.96 -7.58
CA LEU A 125 0.03 -15.72 -7.18
C LEU A 125 -1.04 -15.96 -6.11
N HIS A 126 -1.95 -16.92 -6.31
CA HIS A 126 -3.02 -17.18 -5.35
C HIS A 126 -2.51 -17.72 -4.00
N PRO A 127 -1.53 -18.65 -3.95
CA PRO A 127 -0.89 -19.05 -2.68
C PRO A 127 -0.20 -17.88 -1.98
N CYS A 128 0.44 -16.99 -2.73
CA CYS A 128 1.18 -15.84 -2.20
C CYS A 128 0.37 -14.53 -2.23
N ARG A 129 -0.96 -14.61 -2.26
CA ARG A 129 -1.85 -13.43 -2.43
C ARG A 129 -1.68 -12.36 -1.35
N HIS A 130 -1.14 -12.73 -0.19
CA HIS A 130 -0.79 -11.80 0.87
C HIS A 130 0.54 -11.13 0.54
N MET A 131 0.56 -10.27 -0.48
CA MET A 131 1.67 -9.38 -0.82
C MET A 131 1.49 -8.01 -0.14
N GLY A 132 2.55 -7.20 -0.09
CA GLY A 132 2.52 -5.86 0.50
C GLY A 132 3.71 -5.57 1.39
N LEU A 133 3.51 -4.68 2.37
CA LEU A 133 4.51 -4.29 3.36
C LEU A 133 4.43 -5.15 4.63
N TRP A 134 5.59 -5.42 5.20
CA TRP A 134 5.76 -6.28 6.35
C TRP A 134 6.84 -5.72 7.29
N GLN A 135 6.64 -5.86 8.60
CA GLN A 135 7.61 -5.49 9.64
C GLN A 135 8.14 -6.75 10.29
N GLU A 136 9.44 -6.83 10.52
CA GLU A 136 10.02 -7.90 11.31
C GLU A 136 9.52 -7.89 12.76
N ASP A 137 9.19 -9.08 13.25
CA ASP A 137 8.60 -9.35 14.56
C ASP A 137 9.68 -9.73 15.58
N THR A 138 10.62 -8.81 15.82
CA THR A 138 11.73 -8.99 16.77
C THR A 138 11.84 -7.82 17.73
N GLU A 139 12.38 -8.08 18.92
CA GLU A 139 12.74 -7.05 19.89
C GLU A 139 14.04 -6.37 19.44
N GLY A 140 13.97 -5.11 18.99
CA GLY A 140 15.15 -4.34 18.56
C GLY A 140 14.94 -3.58 17.25
N TYR A 141 15.99 -3.55 16.42
CA TYR A 141 15.98 -2.83 15.15
C TYR A 141 15.16 -3.60 14.11
N ARG A 142 13.84 -3.39 14.12
CA ARG A 142 12.90 -4.05 13.19
C ARG A 142 13.28 -3.76 11.73
N THR A 143 13.24 -4.77 10.86
CA THR A 143 13.45 -4.61 9.41
C THR A 143 12.12 -4.44 8.66
N LEU A 144 12.11 -3.59 7.63
CA LEU A 144 10.99 -3.47 6.69
C LEU A 144 11.18 -4.44 5.52
N LEU A 145 10.17 -5.25 5.22
CA LEU A 145 10.12 -6.15 4.08
C LEU A 145 8.97 -5.73 3.15
N TYR A 146 9.28 -5.57 1.86
CA TYR A 146 8.29 -5.35 0.81
C TYR A 146 8.22 -6.59 -0.06
N VAL A 147 7.02 -7.13 -0.30
CA VAL A 147 6.82 -8.31 -1.16
C VAL A 147 5.85 -7.97 -2.28
N ALA A 148 6.29 -8.12 -3.52
CA ALA A 148 5.46 -7.87 -4.70
C ALA A 148 5.90 -8.71 -5.91
N VAL A 149 5.07 -8.66 -6.95
CA VAL A 149 5.36 -9.27 -8.24
C VAL A 149 6.55 -8.56 -8.88
N ASP A 150 7.51 -9.34 -9.38
CA ASP A 150 8.72 -8.88 -10.07
C ASP A 150 9.03 -9.82 -11.23
N GLY A 151 8.74 -9.37 -12.44
CA GLY A 151 8.87 -10.19 -13.64
C GLY A 151 7.97 -11.42 -13.63
N LEU A 152 8.56 -12.59 -13.90
CA LEU A 152 7.90 -13.91 -13.83
C LEU A 152 7.71 -14.47 -12.41
N GLY A 153 7.99 -13.67 -11.38
CA GLY A 153 8.10 -14.14 -10.01
C GLY A 153 7.53 -13.18 -8.98
N ILE A 154 7.76 -13.53 -7.72
CA ILE A 154 7.53 -12.66 -6.56
C ILE A 154 8.89 -12.43 -5.91
N THR A 155 9.23 -11.17 -5.66
CA THR A 155 10.45 -10.82 -4.95
C THR A 155 10.09 -10.20 -3.61
N GLY A 156 10.82 -10.58 -2.57
CA GLY A 156 10.81 -9.89 -1.28
C GLY A 156 12.06 -9.04 -1.15
N TRP A 157 11.89 -7.74 -0.95
CA TRP A 157 12.97 -6.80 -0.74
C TRP A 157 13.01 -6.34 0.72
N THR A 158 14.16 -6.50 1.37
CA THR A 158 14.40 -5.96 2.71
C THR A 158 15.02 -4.59 2.59
N TYR A 159 14.58 -3.69 3.46
CA TYR A 159 15.26 -2.43 3.68
C TYR A 159 16.52 -2.67 4.48
N ARG A 160 17.68 -2.22 3.96
CA ARG A 160 18.91 -2.13 4.76
C ARG A 160 19.46 -0.71 4.65
N PRO A 161 19.45 0.09 5.74
CA PRO A 161 20.00 1.43 5.71
C PRO A 161 21.50 1.35 5.42
N ARG A 162 22.00 2.04 4.40
CA ARG A 162 23.45 2.15 4.17
C ARG A 162 24.03 3.31 5.00
N PRO A 163 25.27 3.21 5.49
CA PRO A 163 26.00 4.37 5.99
C PRO A 163 25.96 5.49 4.94
N HIS A 164 25.70 6.72 5.38
CA HIS A 164 25.63 7.92 4.53
C HIS A 164 24.45 8.04 3.56
N THR A 165 23.41 7.20 3.68
CA THR A 165 22.19 7.44 2.89
C THR A 165 21.60 8.81 3.25
N HIS A 166 21.38 9.66 2.24
CA HIS A 166 20.77 10.98 2.42
C HIS A 166 19.29 10.83 2.80
N VAL A 167 18.77 11.69 3.67
CA VAL A 167 17.38 11.62 4.14
C VAL A 167 16.39 11.85 3.00
N ASP A 168 16.79 12.51 1.91
CA ASP A 168 15.94 12.66 0.70
C ASP A 168 16.21 11.61 -0.40
N GLY A 169 17.14 10.69 -0.16
CA GLY A 169 17.51 9.66 -1.13
C GLY A 169 16.46 8.53 -1.23
N PRO A 170 16.41 7.79 -2.35
CA PRO A 170 15.55 6.62 -2.45
C PRO A 170 15.95 5.56 -1.42
N MET A 171 14.95 4.85 -0.88
CA MET A 171 15.19 3.83 0.12
C MET A 171 15.94 2.63 -0.49
N PRO A 172 17.14 2.26 0.00
CA PRO A 172 17.89 1.12 -0.51
C PRO A 172 17.22 -0.21 -0.10
N PHE A 173 16.51 -0.79 -1.05
CA PHE A 173 15.97 -2.14 -0.95
C PHE A 173 16.94 -3.16 -1.56
N LYS A 174 17.18 -4.28 -0.86
CA LYS A 174 17.95 -5.42 -1.37
C LYS A 174 17.04 -6.65 -1.46
N PRO A 175 17.09 -7.45 -2.54
CA PRO A 175 16.31 -8.69 -2.60
C PRO A 175 16.78 -9.67 -1.52
N ALA A 176 15.86 -10.14 -0.69
CA ALA A 176 16.08 -11.19 0.31
C ALA A 176 15.76 -12.57 -0.26
N PHE A 177 14.64 -12.69 -0.98
CA PHE A 177 14.22 -13.93 -1.65
C PHE A 177 13.52 -13.65 -2.97
N ARG A 178 13.48 -14.67 -3.83
CA ARG A 178 12.71 -14.68 -5.07
C ARG A 178 11.94 -15.99 -5.18
N MET A 179 10.71 -15.90 -5.67
CA MET A 179 9.89 -17.07 -5.98
C MET A 179 9.63 -17.09 -7.47
N ARG A 180 9.95 -18.20 -8.13
CA ARG A 180 9.79 -18.37 -9.57
C ARG A 180 9.17 -19.72 -9.86
N LEU A 181 8.34 -19.79 -10.90
CA LEU A 181 7.89 -21.07 -11.42
C LEU A 181 8.95 -21.62 -12.37
N THR A 182 9.23 -22.92 -12.22
CA THR A 182 10.11 -23.67 -13.13
C THR A 182 9.28 -24.73 -13.84
N GLU A 183 9.79 -25.28 -14.95
CA GLU A 183 9.14 -26.37 -15.71
C GLU A 183 8.72 -27.57 -14.82
N ARG A 184 9.41 -27.79 -13.69
CA ARG A 184 9.12 -28.86 -12.73
C ARG A 184 7.98 -28.51 -11.77
N THR A 185 6.78 -28.27 -12.29
CA THR A 185 5.46 -28.33 -11.61
C THR A 185 5.18 -27.58 -10.29
N SER A 186 6.16 -27.05 -9.55
CA SER A 186 5.98 -26.27 -8.32
C SER A 186 6.74 -24.94 -8.40
N ALA A 187 6.25 -23.92 -7.69
CA ALA A 187 6.99 -22.68 -7.52
C ALA A 187 8.27 -22.99 -6.74
N ALA A 188 9.43 -22.82 -7.38
CA ALA A 188 10.71 -22.90 -6.72
C ALA A 188 10.96 -21.57 -5.99
N VAL A 189 11.26 -21.65 -4.70
CA VAL A 189 11.73 -20.50 -3.93
C VAL A 189 13.24 -20.44 -4.09
N GLU A 190 13.70 -19.53 -4.93
CA GLU A 190 15.11 -19.19 -5.07
C GLU A 190 15.48 -18.18 -3.99
N CYS A 191 16.13 -18.64 -2.94
CA CYS A 191 16.58 -17.70 -1.94
C CYS A 191 17.89 -17.03 -2.38
N VAL A 192 17.92 -15.71 -2.27
CA VAL A 192 19.11 -14.91 -2.56
C VAL A 192 19.98 -14.78 -1.30
N GLU A 193 19.38 -14.88 -0.10
CA GLU A 193 20.07 -14.89 1.20
C GLU A 193 19.69 -16.09 2.12
N GLY A 194 19.11 -17.16 1.58
CA GLY A 194 18.74 -18.42 2.25
C GLY A 194 17.29 -18.52 2.80
N SER A 195 16.50 -19.56 2.40
CA SER A 195 15.28 -20.13 3.07
C SER A 195 14.02 -20.56 2.29
N HIS A 196 13.31 -21.54 2.89
CA HIS A 196 11.92 -21.93 2.62
C HIS A 196 10.91 -20.91 3.15
N LEU A 197 9.83 -20.69 2.40
CA LEU A 197 8.82 -19.69 2.70
C LEU A 197 7.50 -20.30 3.20
N GLN A 198 6.98 -19.79 4.32
CA GLN A 198 5.62 -20.05 4.77
C GLN A 198 4.85 -18.74 4.96
N ILE A 199 3.79 -18.56 4.17
CA ILE A 199 2.88 -17.41 4.25
C ILE A 199 1.60 -17.85 4.97
N ARG A 200 1.24 -17.15 6.04
CA ARG A 200 -0.08 -17.23 6.70
C ARG A 200 -0.77 -15.86 6.60
N LYS A 201 -2.08 -15.81 6.83
CA LYS A 201 -2.81 -14.54 6.90
C LYS A 201 -2.17 -13.67 8.01
N ASN A 202 -1.77 -12.46 7.67
CA ASN A 202 -1.12 -11.48 8.55
C ASN A 202 0.25 -11.87 9.15
N ARG A 203 0.80 -13.04 8.81
CA ARG A 203 2.11 -13.50 9.29
C ARG A 203 2.91 -14.14 8.17
N PHE A 204 4.12 -13.64 7.96
CA PHE A 204 5.03 -14.12 6.94
C PHE A 204 6.28 -14.69 7.63
N SER A 205 6.73 -15.88 7.26
CA SER A 205 7.89 -16.52 7.88
C SER A 205 8.82 -17.15 6.85
N THR A 206 10.11 -16.90 7.00
CA THR A 206 11.19 -17.43 6.15
C THR A 206 12.13 -18.27 7.00
N ARG A 207 12.41 -19.53 6.62
CA ARG A 207 13.29 -20.48 7.34
C ARG A 207 14.48 -20.98 6.51
N CYS A 208 15.71 -20.66 6.89
CA CYS A 208 16.89 -21.09 6.12
C CYS A 208 17.26 -22.55 6.40
N ASN A 209 17.39 -23.37 5.35
CA ASN A 209 17.84 -24.76 5.47
C ASN A 209 19.32 -24.95 5.08
N ASN A 210 19.97 -23.95 4.49
CA ASN A 210 21.39 -24.01 4.12
C ASN A 210 22.11 -22.74 4.58
N THR A 211 22.80 -22.85 5.72
CA THR A 211 23.50 -21.74 6.39
C THR A 211 24.93 -21.53 5.90
N ASP A 212 25.41 -22.32 4.93
CA ASP A 212 26.78 -22.22 4.43
C ASP A 212 27.07 -20.86 3.76
N HIS A 213 26.06 -20.23 3.14
CA HIS A 213 26.20 -18.90 2.52
C HIS A 213 26.34 -17.75 3.54
N LEU A 214 25.97 -17.96 4.80
CA LEU A 214 26.14 -16.97 5.88
C LEU A 214 27.55 -17.03 6.50
N ARG A 215 28.36 -18.05 6.18
CA ARG A 215 29.75 -18.13 6.66
C ARG A 215 30.73 -17.30 5.83
N ASP A 216 30.37 -16.92 4.61
CA ASP A 216 31.20 -16.12 3.71
C ASP A 216 30.79 -14.63 3.72
N PHE A 217 30.73 -14.01 4.90
CA PHE A 217 30.72 -12.54 4.96
C PHE A 217 32.15 -12.03 4.66
N PRO A 218 32.38 -11.27 3.58
CA PRO A 218 33.70 -10.71 3.32
C PRO A 218 34.10 -9.78 4.46
N THR A 219 35.31 -9.94 4.98
CA THR A 219 35.90 -9.12 6.06
C THR A 219 35.80 -7.62 5.78
N GLN A 220 35.73 -7.23 4.52
CA GLN A 220 35.57 -5.84 4.04
C GLN A 220 34.23 -5.19 4.46
N LEU A 221 33.15 -5.97 4.55
CA LEU A 221 31.83 -5.51 5.05
C LEU A 221 31.76 -5.48 6.58
N ARG A 222 32.68 -6.13 7.30
CA ARG A 222 32.80 -6.01 8.76
C ARG A 222 33.44 -4.68 9.15
N GLU A 223 34.34 -4.16 8.32
CA GLU A 223 35.02 -2.86 8.53
C GLU A 223 34.13 -1.65 8.19
N GLU A 224 33.23 -1.75 7.20
CA GLU A 224 32.27 -0.66 6.87
C GLU A 224 31.14 -0.49 7.93
N TRP A 225 30.88 -1.50 8.76
CA TRP A 225 29.66 -1.61 9.58
C TRP A 225 29.89 -1.85 11.07
N GLY A 226 31.14 -1.70 11.55
CA GLY A 226 31.59 -2.04 12.91
C GLY A 226 30.85 -1.37 14.09
N THR A 227 29.87 -0.49 13.85
CA THR A 227 29.05 0.15 14.90
C THR A 227 27.56 -0.21 14.83
N VAL A 228 27.04 -0.73 13.70
CA VAL A 228 25.60 -1.08 13.54
C VAL A 228 25.32 -2.53 13.91
N LEU A 229 26.32 -3.40 13.80
CA LEU A 229 26.20 -4.84 14.10
C LEU A 229 26.49 -5.19 15.56
N MET A 230 26.66 -4.21 16.46
CA MET A 230 26.99 -4.53 17.85
C MET A 230 25.83 -5.17 18.63
N TRP A 231 24.68 -5.44 18.00
CA TRP A 231 23.52 -6.02 18.66
C TRP A 231 23.04 -7.40 18.18
N GLU A 232 23.72 -8.08 17.26
CA GLU A 232 23.31 -9.45 16.88
C GLU A 232 24.50 -10.39 16.67
N ASP A 233 25.13 -10.78 17.77
CA ASP A 233 25.72 -12.12 17.93
C ASP A 233 24.73 -12.97 18.77
N SER A 234 23.47 -13.03 18.35
CA SER A 234 22.50 -13.97 18.92
C SER A 234 22.44 -15.23 18.05
N PRO A 235 23.00 -16.37 18.51
CA PRO A 235 22.76 -17.66 17.87
C PRO A 235 21.36 -18.12 18.26
N GLY A 236 20.35 -17.77 17.47
CA GLY A 236 18.95 -18.12 17.76
C GLY A 236 18.09 -18.16 16.52
N ASP A 237 17.62 -19.38 16.19
CA ASP A 237 16.64 -19.76 15.15
C ASP A 237 16.60 -18.91 13.86
N ASP A 238 17.07 -19.50 12.74
CA ASP A 238 17.08 -18.97 11.36
C ASP A 238 15.68 -18.74 10.73
N CYS A 239 14.68 -18.44 11.56
CA CYS A 239 13.28 -18.21 11.20
C CYS A 239 12.89 -16.75 11.47
N LEU A 240 13.00 -15.89 10.46
CA LEU A 240 12.48 -14.53 10.57
C LEU A 240 10.96 -14.54 10.43
N THR A 241 10.27 -13.95 11.41
CA THR A 241 8.82 -13.72 11.37
C THR A 241 8.53 -12.26 11.08
N TYR A 242 7.55 -12.01 10.23
CA TYR A 242 7.10 -10.67 9.89
C TYR A 242 5.58 -10.54 10.09
N ARG A 243 5.17 -9.36 10.55
CA ARG A 243 3.78 -8.92 10.70
C ARG A 243 3.38 -8.02 9.55
N ARG A 244 2.11 -8.06 9.16
CA ARG A 244 1.58 -7.23 8.08
C ARG A 244 1.56 -5.75 8.48
N LEU A 245 2.06 -4.90 7.58
CA LEU A 245 1.91 -3.45 7.66
C LEU A 245 0.98 -2.93 6.57
N TYR A 246 0.30 -1.84 6.87
CA TYR A 246 -0.49 -1.08 5.92
C TYR A 246 -0.06 0.38 5.91
N LEU A 247 -0.15 1.02 4.75
CA LEU A 247 -0.04 2.46 4.64
C LEU A 247 -1.29 3.12 5.22
N PRO A 248 -1.14 4.29 5.87
CA PRO A 248 -2.24 5.04 6.43
C PRO A 248 -3.21 5.53 5.33
N PRO A 249 -4.53 5.52 5.58
CA PRO A 249 -5.49 6.14 4.68
C PRO A 249 -5.25 7.65 4.61
N SER A 250 -5.51 8.27 3.47
CA SER A 250 -5.42 9.72 3.27
C SER A 250 -6.80 10.36 3.30
N HIS A 251 -6.92 11.51 3.97
CA HIS A 251 -8.12 12.34 3.99
C HIS A 251 -7.83 13.73 3.40
N PRO A 252 -8.80 14.39 2.75
CA PRO A 252 -8.60 15.75 2.22
C PRO A 252 -8.22 16.80 3.26
N ASP A 253 -8.66 16.59 4.51
CA ASP A 253 -8.39 17.49 5.64
C ASP A 253 -7.05 17.20 6.34
N ASP A 254 -6.31 16.19 5.88
CA ASP A 254 -5.00 15.88 6.45
C ASP A 254 -4.02 17.03 6.16
N LEU A 255 -3.20 17.37 7.16
CA LEU A 255 -2.24 18.47 7.07
C LEU A 255 -1.25 18.31 5.90
N ILE A 256 -0.84 17.06 5.65
CA ILE A 256 -0.05 16.60 4.50
C ILE A 256 -0.45 15.16 4.21
N ARG A 257 -0.11 14.63 3.03
CA ARG A 257 -0.39 13.22 2.71
C ARG A 257 0.28 12.29 3.75
N PRO A 258 -0.45 11.40 4.41
CA PRO A 258 0.17 10.47 5.35
C PRO A 258 1.03 9.42 4.62
N GLY A 259 1.90 8.72 5.34
CA GLY A 259 2.78 7.72 4.73
C GLY A 259 4.05 7.44 5.51
N LEU A 260 5.02 6.81 4.85
CA LEU A 260 6.33 6.51 5.42
C LEU A 260 7.30 7.67 5.22
N PHE A 261 8.05 7.96 6.27
CA PHE A 261 9.10 8.96 6.31
C PHE A 261 10.37 8.33 6.86
N GLN A 262 11.51 8.74 6.33
CA GLN A 262 12.82 8.37 6.85
C GLN A 262 13.43 9.55 7.60
N GLY A 263 14.03 9.29 8.75
CA GLY A 263 14.73 10.29 9.55
C GLY A 263 16.09 9.77 9.99
N ARG A 264 17.08 10.66 10.13
CA ARG A 264 18.44 10.27 10.56
C ARG A 264 18.56 10.34 12.07
N TYR A 265 18.69 9.19 12.72
CA TYR A 265 18.84 9.11 14.18
C TYR A 265 20.30 9.21 14.65
N HIS A 266 21.20 8.49 13.99
CA HIS A 266 22.62 8.42 14.34
C HIS A 266 23.49 8.46 13.06
N ARG A 267 24.82 8.58 13.21
CA ARG A 267 25.81 8.67 12.12
C ARG A 267 25.66 7.59 11.04
N SER A 268 25.12 6.44 11.43
CA SER A 268 24.96 5.24 10.62
C SER A 268 23.53 4.67 10.65
N GLY A 269 22.60 5.30 11.37
CA GLY A 269 21.23 4.79 11.57
C GLY A 269 20.18 5.72 11.00
N LEU A 270 19.47 5.26 9.96
CA LEU A 270 18.18 5.83 9.57
C LEU A 270 17.07 5.18 10.40
N MET A 271 15.97 5.87 10.59
CA MET A 271 14.73 5.39 11.19
C MET A 271 13.64 5.52 10.12
N ILE A 272 12.77 4.54 10.00
CA ILE A 272 11.52 4.68 9.24
C ILE A 272 10.40 4.90 10.24
N ALA A 273 9.62 5.95 10.03
CA ALA A 273 8.43 6.23 10.80
C ALA A 273 7.22 6.41 9.88
N MET A 274 6.05 6.06 10.37
CA MET A 274 4.78 6.18 9.66
C MET A 274 3.97 7.33 10.23
N LEU A 275 3.71 8.35 9.43
CA LEU A 275 2.83 9.47 9.77
C LEU A 275 1.39 9.11 9.41
N SER A 276 0.48 9.19 10.37
CA SER A 276 -0.96 8.94 10.22
C SER A 276 -1.79 9.99 10.95
N PHE A 277 -3.00 10.27 10.47
CA PHE A 277 -3.90 11.28 11.05
C PHE A 277 -5.11 10.63 11.73
N HIS A 278 -5.48 11.17 12.90
CA HIS A 278 -6.50 10.63 13.80
C HIS A 278 -7.34 11.79 14.38
N GLY A 279 -8.03 12.53 13.51
CA GLY A 279 -8.84 13.69 13.89
C GLY A 279 -7.98 14.82 14.45
N LYS A 280 -8.09 15.09 15.76
CA LYS A 280 -7.34 16.17 16.43
C LYS A 280 -5.84 15.89 16.64
N TYR A 281 -5.39 14.68 16.35
CA TYR A 281 -4.00 14.26 16.52
C TYR A 281 -3.41 13.71 15.22
N ALA A 282 -2.13 13.98 14.98
CA ALA A 282 -1.32 13.17 14.08
C ALA A 282 -0.39 12.28 14.90
N ARG A 283 -0.08 11.10 14.38
CA ARG A 283 0.75 10.10 15.03
C ARG A 283 1.87 9.67 14.11
N LEU A 284 3.09 9.77 14.61
CA LEU A 284 4.29 9.27 13.97
C LEU A 284 4.73 8.00 14.70
N THR A 285 4.49 6.84 14.08
CA THR A 285 4.79 5.52 14.65
C THR A 285 6.10 4.97 14.12
N GLY A 286 7.02 4.56 14.98
CA GLY A 286 8.29 3.96 14.59
C GLY A 286 8.09 2.59 13.94
N ILE A 287 8.53 2.46 12.68
CA ILE A 287 8.49 1.22 11.91
C ILE A 287 9.84 0.51 11.97
N THR A 288 10.94 1.26 11.95
CA THR A 288 12.29 0.73 12.18
C THR A 288 13.06 1.69 13.08
N GLY A 289 14.11 1.23 13.74
CA GLY A 289 14.91 2.06 14.64
C GLY A 289 14.36 2.16 16.07
N ILE A 290 15.10 2.89 16.92
CA ILE A 290 14.91 2.92 18.38
C ILE A 290 14.66 4.33 18.94
N LEU A 291 14.40 5.32 18.06
CA LEU A 291 14.24 6.73 18.41
C LEU A 291 13.07 6.97 19.36
N PHE A 292 11.91 6.46 18.96
CA PHE A 292 10.67 6.47 19.71
C PHE A 292 9.79 5.36 19.14
N GLN A 293 8.87 4.86 19.95
CA GLN A 293 7.84 3.96 19.46
C GLN A 293 6.70 4.75 18.81
N THR A 294 6.24 5.81 19.49
CA THR A 294 5.18 6.70 18.99
C THR A 294 5.46 8.13 19.39
N LEU A 295 5.28 9.06 18.47
CA LEU A 295 5.23 10.50 18.71
C LEU A 295 3.82 11.00 18.35
N GLN A 296 3.16 11.67 19.28
CA GLN A 296 1.84 12.27 19.10
C GLN A 296 1.98 13.77 18.86
N ILE A 297 1.30 14.29 17.85
CA ILE A 297 1.33 15.69 17.44
C ILE A 297 -0.08 16.25 17.64
N HIS A 298 -0.20 17.29 18.46
CA HIS A 298 -1.50 17.88 18.80
C HIS A 298 -1.83 18.98 17.79
N LEU A 299 -2.68 18.66 16.81
CA LEU A 299 -2.98 19.57 15.69
C LEU A 299 -3.76 20.83 16.13
N MET A 300 -4.40 20.78 17.30
CA MET A 300 -5.08 21.94 17.91
C MET A 300 -4.14 22.82 18.74
N ARG A 301 -2.91 22.37 18.99
CA ARG A 301 -1.89 23.07 19.80
C ARG A 301 -0.83 23.68 18.91
N ARG A 302 -1.24 24.66 18.12
CA ARG A 302 -0.36 25.40 17.24
C ARG A 302 0.53 26.34 18.03
N ILE A 303 1.81 26.38 17.69
CA ILE A 303 2.78 27.32 18.24
C ILE A 303 2.85 28.51 17.27
N GLU A 304 2.50 29.71 17.76
CA GLU A 304 2.49 30.91 16.94
C GLU A 304 3.92 31.41 16.65
N MET A 305 4.13 31.83 15.40
CA MET A 305 5.43 32.33 14.93
C MET A 305 5.41 33.85 14.98
N ARG A 306 5.99 34.46 16.02
CA ARG A 306 6.02 35.93 16.14
C ARG A 306 7.13 36.54 15.27
N GLY A 307 6.74 37.34 14.27
CA GLY A 307 7.62 38.33 13.65
C GLY A 307 8.43 37.89 12.42
N GLY A 308 8.09 36.79 11.76
CA GLY A 308 8.77 36.36 10.53
C GLY A 308 10.15 35.72 10.73
N GLU A 309 10.63 35.63 11.98
CA GLU A 309 11.77 34.81 12.38
C GLU A 309 11.32 33.90 13.53
N ILE A 310 11.76 32.65 13.50
CA ILE A 310 11.08 31.56 14.21
C ILE A 310 11.62 31.35 15.62
N PHE A 311 12.91 31.52 15.88
CA PHE A 311 13.47 31.28 17.22
C PHE A 311 14.73 32.09 17.47
N TRP A 312 14.74 32.91 18.53
CA TRP A 312 15.97 33.32 19.22
C TRP A 312 15.76 33.44 20.74
N ASP A 313 15.47 32.30 21.39
CA ASP A 313 15.94 31.90 22.74
C ASP A 313 15.40 30.48 23.02
N ASN A 314 16.29 29.52 23.29
CA ASN A 314 15.88 28.14 23.63
C ASN A 314 15.04 28.11 24.92
N ASN A 315 15.28 29.03 25.85
CA ASN A 315 14.55 29.09 27.12
C ASN A 315 13.09 29.51 26.91
N GLU A 316 12.83 30.44 26.00
CA GLU A 316 11.47 30.87 25.68
C GLU A 316 10.68 29.73 25.01
N LEU A 317 11.27 29.05 24.02
CA LEU A 317 10.64 27.90 23.38
C LEU A 317 10.35 26.79 24.39
N SER A 318 11.30 26.50 25.27
CA SER A 318 11.14 25.52 26.33
C SER A 318 9.99 25.88 27.27
N ARG A 319 9.89 27.16 27.68
CA ARG A 319 8.79 27.66 28.51
C ARG A 319 7.43 27.46 27.84
N VAL A 320 7.28 27.89 26.58
CA VAL A 320 6.01 27.75 25.83
C VAL A 320 5.58 26.30 25.72
N VAL A 321 6.51 25.40 25.39
CA VAL A 321 6.21 23.97 25.24
C VAL A 321 5.87 23.32 26.58
N GLN A 322 6.55 23.69 27.68
CA GLN A 322 6.20 23.22 29.02
C GLN A 322 4.82 23.70 29.47
N GLU A 323 4.46 24.96 29.18
CA GLU A 323 3.13 25.49 29.45
C GLU A 323 2.04 24.72 28.68
N MET A 324 2.29 24.40 27.41
CA MET A 324 1.38 23.56 26.61
C MET A 324 1.30 22.13 27.14
N ASP A 325 2.42 21.54 27.57
CA ASP A 325 2.48 20.19 28.15
C ASP A 325 1.58 20.07 29.38
N VAL A 326 1.67 21.04 30.30
CA VAL A 326 0.80 21.10 31.49
C VAL A 326 -0.66 21.23 31.13
N GLN A 327 -1.01 22.08 30.15
CA GLN A 327 -2.40 22.24 29.69
C GLN A 327 -2.96 20.94 29.09
N VAL A 328 -2.16 20.26 28.26
CA VAL A 328 -2.55 18.99 27.62
C VAL A 328 -2.76 17.92 28.68
N LEU A 329 -1.82 17.76 29.62
CA LEU A 329 -1.94 16.78 30.70
C LEU A 329 -3.18 17.04 31.58
N GLN A 330 -3.48 18.31 31.87
CA GLN A 330 -4.66 18.69 32.65
C GLN A 330 -5.98 18.34 31.92
N GLU A 331 -6.07 18.64 30.63
CA GLU A 331 -7.26 18.32 29.82
C GLU A 331 -7.46 16.82 29.60
N GLU A 332 -6.37 16.05 29.49
CA GLU A 332 -6.42 14.59 29.38
C GLU A 332 -6.89 13.97 30.70
N LEU A 333 -6.43 14.48 31.84
CA LEU A 333 -6.90 14.02 33.17
C LEU A 333 -8.40 14.31 33.36
N GLN A 334 -8.87 15.49 32.97
CA GLN A 334 -10.28 15.86 33.06
C GLN A 334 -11.18 14.99 32.17
N GLN A 335 -10.75 14.68 30.93
CA GLN A 335 -11.48 13.77 30.05
C GLN A 335 -11.56 12.34 30.60
N GLN A 336 -10.54 11.91 31.36
CA GLN A 336 -10.52 10.58 31.98
C GLN A 336 -11.45 10.50 33.21
N GLU A 337 -11.56 11.57 33.99
CA GLU A 337 -12.50 11.67 35.12
C GLU A 337 -13.96 11.72 34.63
N ASP A 338 -14.27 12.53 33.62
CA ASP A 338 -15.63 12.69 33.08
C ASP A 338 -16.14 11.42 32.35
N GLY A 339 -15.24 10.68 31.69
CA GLY A 339 -15.55 9.38 31.08
C GLY A 339 -15.83 8.25 32.07
N THR A 340 -15.61 8.47 33.38
CA THR A 340 -15.85 7.47 34.43
C THR A 340 -17.22 7.66 35.11
N GLU A 341 -17.89 8.82 34.94
CA GLU A 341 -19.16 9.13 35.64
C GLU A 341 -20.43 8.92 34.78
N GLU A 342 -20.35 8.57 33.49
CA GLU A 342 -21.53 8.31 32.64
C GLU A 342 -22.17 6.90 32.80
N SER A 343 -22.15 6.29 34.00
CA SER A 343 -22.89 5.04 34.26
C SER A 343 -24.07 5.17 35.22
N GLU A 344 -24.39 6.34 35.77
CA GLU A 344 -25.59 6.49 36.59
C GLU A 344 -26.33 7.82 36.37
N GLY A 345 -27.46 7.74 35.66
CA GLY A 345 -28.66 8.48 36.08
C GLY A 345 -28.95 9.86 35.46
N HIS A 346 -29.95 9.84 34.58
CA HIS A 346 -31.00 10.87 34.39
C HIS A 346 -30.78 12.01 33.39
N GLY A 347 -31.61 11.94 32.35
CA GLY A 347 -31.84 12.98 31.36
C GLY A 347 -32.32 14.29 31.98
N GLY A 348 -31.67 15.36 31.53
CA GLY A 348 -32.06 16.75 31.72
C GLY A 348 -31.79 17.50 30.42
N GLN A 349 -32.84 18.14 29.90
CA GLN A 349 -32.86 18.84 28.63
C GLN A 349 -31.81 19.96 28.57
N SER A 350 -31.00 20.00 27.51
CA SER A 350 -30.20 21.18 27.15
C SER A 350 -31.10 22.28 26.58
N PRO A 351 -30.97 23.55 26.99
CA PRO A 351 -31.54 24.67 26.27
C PRO A 351 -30.67 24.98 25.04
N ALA A 352 -31.34 25.12 23.90
CA ALA A 352 -30.74 25.54 22.65
C ALA A 352 -30.30 27.01 22.66
N GLN A 353 -29.43 27.31 21.68
CA GLN A 353 -28.97 28.59 21.13
C GLN A 353 -27.60 29.04 21.65
N THR A 354 -26.60 29.25 20.79
CA THR A 354 -26.65 30.27 19.73
C THR A 354 -25.82 29.87 18.50
N SER A 355 -26.40 30.10 17.32
CA SER A 355 -25.80 29.97 16.00
C SER A 355 -24.76 31.05 15.70
N VAL A 356 -23.93 30.79 14.67
CA VAL A 356 -22.98 31.67 13.97
C VAL A 356 -21.57 31.65 14.61
N GLY A 357 -20.48 31.34 13.92
CA GLY A 357 -20.24 31.45 12.48
C GLY A 357 -19.30 30.38 11.93
N GLU A 358 -19.39 30.27 10.61
CA GLU A 358 -18.48 29.58 9.71
C GLU A 358 -17.02 29.74 10.14
N SER A 359 -16.34 28.63 10.34
CA SER A 359 -14.92 28.54 9.98
C SER A 359 -14.68 27.23 9.25
N GLY A 360 -15.44 27.05 8.17
CA GLY A 360 -14.98 26.31 7.01
C GLY A 360 -13.98 27.19 6.26
N ALA A 361 -12.84 27.48 6.88
CA ALA A 361 -11.70 28.00 6.16
C ALA A 361 -10.93 26.79 5.64
N ALA A 362 -11.16 26.46 4.37
CA ALA A 362 -10.18 25.73 3.58
C ALA A 362 -8.79 26.24 3.96
N ALA A 363 -7.86 25.32 4.23
CA ALA A 363 -6.47 25.58 4.55
C ALA A 363 -5.97 26.83 3.81
N SER A 364 -5.93 27.96 4.49
CA SER A 364 -5.26 29.15 3.98
C SER A 364 -3.80 28.73 3.90
N GLU A 365 -3.25 28.60 2.70
CA GLU A 365 -1.83 28.35 2.48
C GLU A 365 -1.06 29.53 3.08
N GLU A 366 -0.76 29.44 4.38
CA GLU A 366 0.05 30.43 5.04
C GLU A 366 1.44 30.43 4.40
N GLN A 367 1.91 31.63 4.05
CA GLN A 367 3.18 31.80 3.39
C GLN A 367 4.30 31.23 4.29
N PRO A 368 5.20 30.40 3.74
CA PRO A 368 6.32 29.86 4.50
C PRO A 368 7.13 30.99 5.15
N VAL A 369 7.45 30.82 6.44
CA VAL A 369 8.24 31.77 7.23
C VAL A 369 9.69 31.28 7.38
N PRO A 370 10.70 32.18 7.40
CA PRO A 370 12.10 31.84 7.63
C PRO A 370 12.35 31.01 8.90
N PHE A 371 12.97 29.83 8.76
CA PHE A 371 13.26 28.90 9.85
C PHE A 371 14.75 28.77 10.14
N VAL A 372 15.10 28.92 11.43
CA VAL A 372 16.42 28.67 11.98
C VAL A 372 16.26 27.89 13.29
N LEU A 373 17.16 26.94 13.54
CA LEU A 373 17.16 26.17 14.78
C LEU A 373 17.47 27.07 15.99
N PRO A 374 16.82 26.84 17.15
CA PRO A 374 17.16 27.55 18.38
C PRO A 374 18.64 27.35 18.76
N ALA A 375 19.23 28.37 19.39
CA ALA A 375 20.61 28.28 19.88
C ALA A 375 20.78 27.09 20.84
N GLY A 376 21.83 26.29 20.63
CA GLY A 376 22.11 25.08 21.42
C GLY A 376 21.55 23.79 20.81
N VAL A 377 20.48 23.86 20.01
CA VAL A 377 19.90 22.68 19.36
C VAL A 377 20.80 22.18 18.25
N ARG A 378 21.19 20.90 18.34
CA ARG A 378 22.04 20.22 17.37
C ARG A 378 21.18 19.52 16.33
N SER A 379 21.65 19.53 15.08
CA SER A 379 21.11 18.65 14.04
C SER A 379 22.23 17.86 13.39
N MET A 380 21.93 16.59 13.10
CA MET A 380 22.76 15.71 12.29
C MET A 380 22.74 16.08 10.81
N ASP A 381 21.64 16.70 10.36
CA ASP A 381 21.44 17.12 8.98
C ASP A 381 21.66 18.63 8.88
N GLN A 382 22.67 19.06 8.11
CA GLN A 382 22.98 20.48 7.95
C GLN A 382 22.11 21.15 6.87
N ASN A 383 21.47 20.35 6.02
CA ASN A 383 20.71 20.77 4.84
C ASN A 383 19.18 20.73 5.08
N TYR A 384 18.71 21.05 6.28
CA TYR A 384 17.27 21.17 6.52
C TYR A 384 16.65 22.41 5.83
N PRO A 385 15.37 22.37 5.45
CA PRO A 385 14.69 23.51 4.83
C PRO A 385 14.75 24.77 5.70
N ARG A 386 14.98 25.92 5.07
CA ARG A 386 15.14 27.22 5.74
C ARG A 386 13.85 28.02 5.87
N THR A 387 12.73 27.39 5.56
CA THR A 387 11.40 27.99 5.71
C THR A 387 10.43 26.92 6.20
N CYS A 388 9.58 27.23 7.17
CA CYS A 388 8.53 26.31 7.60
C CYS A 388 7.13 26.93 7.47
N ARG A 389 6.11 26.08 7.40
CA ARG A 389 4.70 26.48 7.27
C ARG A 389 4.02 26.59 8.62
N MET A 390 4.21 25.58 9.47
CA MET A 390 3.48 25.46 10.74
C MET A 390 4.33 24.76 11.80
N CYS A 391 4.09 25.09 13.06
CA CYS A 391 4.67 24.44 14.22
C CYS A 391 3.56 24.00 15.18
N PHE A 392 3.70 22.80 15.73
CA PHE A 392 2.74 22.21 16.67
C PHE A 392 3.46 21.63 17.87
N TYR A 393 2.78 21.61 19.01
CA TYR A 393 3.20 20.82 20.16
C TYR A 393 3.11 19.33 19.83
N GLY A 394 4.13 18.58 20.22
CA GLY A 394 4.12 17.12 20.15
C GLY A 394 4.85 16.49 21.31
N VAL A 395 4.55 15.22 21.56
CA VAL A 395 5.03 14.49 22.72
C VAL A 395 5.26 13.02 22.41
N THR A 396 6.36 12.47 22.89
CA THR A 396 6.64 11.03 22.73
C THR A 396 5.81 10.22 23.72
N LEU A 397 5.26 9.11 23.22
CA LEU A 397 4.54 8.12 24.01
C LEU A 397 5.31 6.80 23.91
N SER A 398 5.73 6.27 25.05
CA SER A 398 6.36 4.95 25.12
C SER A 398 5.40 3.95 25.74
N ILE A 399 5.18 2.81 25.08
CA ILE A 399 4.59 1.63 25.69
C ILE A 399 5.73 0.63 25.96
N ALA A 400 6.00 0.45 27.25
CA ALA A 400 6.76 -0.61 27.95
C ALA A 400 7.95 -1.33 27.26
N HIS A 401 9.17 -1.06 27.74
CA HIS A 401 10.28 -2.04 27.84
C HIS A 401 11.05 -1.82 29.17
N PRO A 402 11.79 -2.83 29.70
CA PRO A 402 12.04 -3.02 31.14
C PRO A 402 13.22 -2.24 31.76
N LEU A 403 13.49 -1.02 31.31
CA LEU A 403 14.45 -0.10 31.95
C LEU A 403 13.84 1.33 32.04
N PRO A 404 14.16 2.12 33.09
CA PRO A 404 13.21 3.00 33.77
C PRO A 404 13.08 4.41 33.15
N PRO A 405 12.04 5.19 33.50
CA PRO A 405 10.63 4.99 33.18
C PRO A 405 10.13 6.10 32.22
N TYR A 406 9.16 5.80 31.36
CA TYR A 406 8.35 6.76 30.58
C TYR A 406 9.12 7.90 29.88
N TRP A 407 9.43 7.74 28.60
CA TRP A 407 9.84 8.85 27.75
C TRP A 407 8.61 9.67 27.31
N HIS A 408 8.05 10.44 28.25
CA HIS A 408 7.17 11.57 27.97
C HIS A 408 8.07 12.78 27.72
N CYS A 409 8.48 12.97 26.47
CA CYS A 409 9.37 14.06 26.07
C CYS A 409 8.57 15.03 25.19
N PRO A 410 8.11 16.16 25.74
CA PRO A 410 7.45 17.18 24.94
C PRO A 410 8.47 17.90 24.04
N GLY A 411 7.98 18.36 22.90
CA GLY A 411 8.80 19.00 21.89
C GLY A 411 7.97 19.70 20.83
N VAL A 412 8.65 20.08 19.75
CA VAL A 412 8.05 20.88 18.67
C VAL A 412 8.11 20.12 17.37
N PHE A 413 6.94 19.85 16.81
CA PHE A 413 6.81 19.40 15.43
C PHE A 413 6.84 20.61 14.49
N VAL A 414 7.72 20.57 13.49
CA VAL A 414 7.93 21.63 12.50
C VAL A 414 7.59 21.08 11.12
N LEU A 415 6.58 21.64 10.47
CA LEU A 415 6.22 21.29 9.10
C LEU A 415 6.93 22.23 8.11
N PHE A 416 7.76 21.69 7.22
CA PHE A 416 8.44 22.49 6.19
C PHE A 416 7.63 22.54 4.89
N ASP A 417 7.27 21.36 4.37
CA ASP A 417 6.51 21.20 3.13
C ASP A 417 5.78 19.84 3.11
N GLU A 418 5.23 19.47 1.95
CA GLU A 418 4.47 18.23 1.76
C GLU A 418 5.31 16.96 2.02
N ASN A 419 6.62 17.02 1.91
CA ASN A 419 7.52 15.87 2.01
C ASN A 419 8.51 15.96 3.18
N HIS A 420 8.64 17.11 3.82
CA HIS A 420 9.61 17.32 4.90
C HIS A 420 8.95 17.91 6.15
N PHE A 421 9.26 17.28 7.28
CA PHE A 421 8.96 17.82 8.61
C PHE A 421 10.12 17.50 9.54
N GLY A 422 10.16 18.12 10.70
CA GLY A 422 11.11 17.78 11.73
C GLY A 422 10.53 17.83 13.12
N PHE A 423 11.28 17.31 14.08
CA PHE A 423 10.91 17.34 15.48
C PHE A 423 12.09 17.80 16.33
N ILE A 424 11.84 18.79 17.20
CA ILE A 424 12.81 19.31 18.16
C ILE A 424 12.53 18.67 19.51
N PHE A 425 13.46 17.83 19.96
CA PHE A 425 13.51 17.33 21.33
C PHE A 425 14.18 18.38 22.22
N LEU A 426 13.40 18.99 23.10
CA LEU A 426 13.88 20.10 23.93
C LEU A 426 14.86 19.64 25.00
N LYS A 427 14.60 18.48 25.63
CA LYS A 427 15.43 17.95 26.71
C LYS A 427 16.79 17.47 26.21
N GLU A 428 16.83 16.88 25.02
CA GLU A 428 18.03 16.35 24.37
C GLU A 428 18.76 17.42 23.53
N GLU A 429 18.18 18.62 23.37
CA GLU A 429 18.67 19.68 22.48
C GLU A 429 18.97 19.16 21.06
N GLN A 430 18.09 18.32 20.53
CA GLN A 430 18.30 17.65 19.24
C GLN A 430 17.13 17.87 18.28
N PHE A 431 17.48 18.12 17.02
CA PHE A 431 16.54 18.24 15.92
C PHE A 431 16.70 17.07 14.94
N PHE A 432 15.59 16.38 14.69
CA PHE A 432 15.50 15.30 13.71
C PHE A 432 14.68 15.75 12.51
N LEU A 433 15.29 15.64 11.33
CA LEU A 433 14.62 15.86 10.05
C LEU A 433 14.05 14.53 9.54
N PHE A 434 12.82 14.57 9.06
CA PHE A 434 12.14 13.48 8.39
C PHE A 434 11.78 13.88 6.96
N SER A 435 12.05 12.99 6.02
CA SER A 435 11.69 13.17 4.61
C SER A 435 10.88 11.99 4.12
N ARG A 436 9.95 12.26 3.21
CA ARG A 436 9.02 11.25 2.69
C ARG A 436 9.77 10.19 1.90
N VAL A 437 9.43 8.93 2.17
CA VAL A 437 9.87 7.79 1.35
C VAL A 437 9.24 7.90 -0.04
N GLN A 438 10.09 8.04 -1.07
CA GLN A 438 9.65 8.23 -2.46
C GLN A 438 9.25 6.93 -3.16
N ASN A 439 9.57 5.78 -2.56
CA ASN A 439 9.24 4.47 -3.11
C ASN A 439 7.72 4.24 -3.14
N THR A 440 7.23 3.67 -4.23
CA THR A 440 5.83 3.26 -4.37
C THR A 440 5.66 1.80 -3.98
N PHE A 441 4.71 1.52 -3.08
CA PHE A 441 4.45 0.16 -2.60
C PHE A 441 3.09 -0.35 -3.10
N GLN A 442 3.12 -1.43 -3.88
CA GLN A 442 1.92 -2.14 -4.30
C GLN A 442 1.36 -2.98 -3.15
N ASN A 443 0.03 -3.19 -3.13
CA ASN A 443 -0.66 -4.04 -2.14
C ASN A 443 -0.42 -3.61 -0.67
N ALA A 444 -0.07 -2.36 -0.44
CA ALA A 444 0.26 -1.84 0.88
C ALA A 444 -0.90 -1.08 1.54
N GLN A 445 -2.00 -0.83 0.83
CA GLN A 445 -3.15 -0.11 1.39
C GLN A 445 -3.95 -0.98 2.38
N ALA A 446 -4.47 -0.35 3.43
CA ALA A 446 -5.34 -1.03 4.37
C ALA A 446 -6.70 -1.37 3.71
N PRO A 447 -7.29 -2.54 3.99
CA PRO A 447 -8.60 -2.90 3.44
C PRO A 447 -9.74 -2.06 4.02
N SER A 448 -9.55 -1.50 5.22
CA SER A 448 -10.46 -0.55 5.87
C SER A 448 -9.69 0.33 6.87
N PRO A 449 -10.22 1.51 7.25
CA PRO A 449 -9.65 2.31 8.34
C PRO A 449 -9.53 1.52 9.65
N GLN A 450 -10.50 0.67 9.96
CA GLN A 450 -10.47 -0.18 11.15
C GLN A 450 -9.31 -1.18 11.12
N ALA A 451 -9.04 -1.81 9.96
CA ALA A 451 -7.92 -2.72 9.81
C ALA A 451 -6.56 -2.01 9.96
N PHE A 452 -6.49 -0.73 9.59
CA PHE A 452 -5.32 0.10 9.85
C PHE A 452 -5.13 0.35 11.35
N LEU A 453 -6.19 0.70 12.08
CA LEU A 453 -6.15 0.91 13.53
C LEU A 453 -5.78 -0.37 14.29
N GLU A 454 -6.35 -1.52 13.91
CA GLU A 454 -5.98 -2.83 14.47
C GLU A 454 -4.51 -3.17 14.19
N MET A 455 -3.99 -2.83 13.00
CA MET A 455 -2.57 -3.00 12.70
C MET A 455 -1.70 -2.11 13.60
N LEU A 456 -2.06 -0.84 13.77
CA LEU A 456 -1.35 0.08 14.66
C LEU A 456 -1.32 -0.40 16.12
N SER A 457 -2.44 -0.90 16.65
CA SER A 457 -2.50 -1.40 18.03
C SER A 457 -1.68 -2.67 18.24
N ASN A 458 -1.36 -3.42 17.19
CA ASN A 458 -0.57 -4.65 17.27
C ASN A 458 0.95 -4.41 17.15
N ILE A 459 1.37 -3.23 16.68
CA ILE A 459 2.80 -2.87 16.54
C ILE A 459 3.29 -1.94 17.66
N GLN A 460 2.35 -1.26 18.32
CA GLN A 460 2.50 -0.50 19.56
C GLN A 460 2.39 -1.45 20.75
#